data_AF-A0A956WUP1-F1
#
_entry.id   AF-A0A956WUP1-F1
#
_cell.length_a   1.000
_cell.length_b   1.000
_cell.length_c   1.000
_cell.angle_alpha   90.00
_cell.angle_beta   90.00
_cell.angle_gamma   90.00
#
_symmetry.space_group_name_H-M   'P 1'
#
loop_
_entity.id
_entity.type
_entity.pdbx_description
1 polymer ?
#
loop_
_entity_poly.entity_id
_entity_poly.type
_entity_poly.pdbx_seq_one_letter_code
_entity_poly.pdbx_strand_id
1 'polypeptide(L)'
;FTNVYTPPSNNICPVEEASNLYTDILGTGMGSTKKHKTQVKLNVPNWMNVDTLYGQLVGKDSGKANYVRFILPGKNNFVQVDGVTSAIDHAGGNFWYGDYIDPAKYVKGRWFLQKSGAKGHLPRAFVLYPTYEDEAQTYVNVWDTYDAAEGEVYWDTASGWTPIREIVVPIAPPNGPTTFHVELAVVDNDKDNRQVWVTVTAGGVTQTVSPSNPDHGDLLNLLTFDLANVPAGTDEIVIEIASYEGD
;
A
#
# COMPACT_ATOMS: atom_id res chain seq x y z
N PHE A 1 9.91 11.74 1.92
CA PHE A 1 10.86 10.87 1.23
C PHE A 1 11.40 11.64 0.04
N THR A 2 12.71 11.77 -0.07
CA THR A 2 13.37 12.25 -1.29
C THR A 2 14.27 11.11 -1.70
N ASN A 3 13.75 10.19 -2.50
CA ASN A 3 14.53 9.12 -3.09
C ASN A 3 15.51 9.78 -4.07
N VAL A 4 16.81 9.73 -3.76
CA VAL A 4 17.86 10.13 -4.70
C VAL A 4 18.26 8.88 -5.46
N TYR A 5 17.49 8.52 -6.48
CA TYR A 5 17.84 7.47 -7.43
C TYR A 5 18.81 8.04 -8.47
N THR A 6 19.95 7.38 -8.68
CA THR A 6 20.84 7.70 -9.80
C THR A 6 20.57 6.69 -10.92
N PRO A 7 20.09 7.13 -12.10
CA PRO A 7 19.69 6.24 -13.16
C PRO A 7 20.89 5.60 -13.88
N PRO A 8 20.72 4.41 -14.48
CA PRO A 8 21.74 3.80 -15.33
C PRO A 8 22.03 4.66 -16.57
N SER A 9 23.27 4.58 -17.08
CA SER A 9 23.74 5.41 -18.19
C SER A 9 23.07 5.12 -19.54
N ASN A 10 22.39 3.97 -19.67
CA ASN A 10 21.62 3.57 -20.85
C ASN A 10 20.20 3.22 -20.40
N ASN A 11 19.19 3.58 -21.21
CA ASN A 11 17.82 3.15 -20.95
C ASN A 11 17.72 1.63 -21.15
N ILE A 12 17.39 0.95 -20.06
CA ILE A 12 17.23 -0.50 -19.95
C ILE A 12 15.76 -0.91 -19.93
N CYS A 13 14.83 0.04 -19.83
CA CYS A 13 13.41 -0.22 -19.88
C CYS A 13 12.99 -0.58 -21.32
N PRO A 14 12.02 -1.49 -21.52
CA PRO A 14 11.43 -1.72 -22.84
C PRO A 14 10.76 -0.45 -23.36
N VAL A 15 11.11 -0.02 -24.57
CA VAL A 15 10.72 1.30 -25.10
C VAL A 15 9.21 1.50 -25.15
N GLU A 16 8.42 0.46 -25.42
CA GLU A 16 6.96 0.54 -25.54
C GLU A 16 6.23 0.49 -24.19
N GLU A 17 6.93 0.10 -23.12
CA GLU A 17 6.37 -0.09 -21.76
C GLU A 17 6.94 0.95 -20.77
N ALA A 18 7.92 1.75 -21.22
CA ALA A 18 8.56 2.77 -20.41
C ALA A 18 7.82 4.11 -20.53
N SER A 19 7.58 4.76 -19.40
CA SER A 19 7.01 6.11 -19.35
C SER A 19 7.75 6.99 -18.35
N ASN A 20 7.49 8.29 -18.36
CA ASN A 20 8.02 9.23 -17.38
C ASN A 20 7.24 9.20 -16.05
N LEU A 21 6.46 8.15 -15.78
CA LEU A 21 5.62 8.05 -14.60
C LEU A 21 6.22 7.09 -13.57
N TYR A 22 6.16 7.44 -12.30
CA TYR A 22 6.46 6.52 -11.19
C TYR A 22 5.46 6.70 -10.06
N THR A 23 5.09 5.63 -9.38
CA THR A 23 4.18 5.66 -8.22
C THR A 23 4.95 5.52 -6.92
N ASP A 24 4.60 6.32 -5.92
CA ASP A 24 5.14 6.33 -4.54
C ASP A 24 3.99 6.04 -3.57
N ILE A 25 4.30 5.61 -2.34
CA ILE A 25 3.32 5.34 -1.29
C ILE A 25 3.48 6.33 -0.13
N LEU A 26 2.39 7.03 0.18
CA LEU A 26 2.28 7.85 1.39
C LEU A 26 1.23 7.25 2.31
N GLY A 27 1.47 7.25 3.62
CA GLY A 27 0.49 6.66 4.51
C GLY A 27 0.60 7.11 5.95
N THR A 28 -0.49 6.92 6.69
CA THR A 28 -0.46 7.00 8.14
C THR A 28 -1.48 6.08 8.82
N GLY A 29 -1.04 5.47 9.91
CA GLY A 29 -1.88 4.73 10.84
C GLY A 29 -2.92 5.64 11.52
N MET A 30 -4.18 5.20 11.48
CA MET A 30 -5.34 5.89 12.02
C MET A 30 -5.87 5.25 13.29
N GLY A 31 -5.54 4.01 13.63
CA GLY A 31 -6.11 3.38 14.82
C GLY A 31 -5.57 2.01 15.16
N SER A 32 -6.10 1.49 16.27
CA SER A 32 -5.81 0.17 16.84
C SER A 32 -7.07 -0.34 17.56
N THR A 33 -6.99 -1.50 18.19
CA THR A 33 -8.09 -2.06 18.99
C THR A 33 -8.56 -1.18 20.15
N LYS A 34 -7.75 -0.21 20.60
CA LYS A 34 -8.05 0.62 21.79
C LYS A 34 -8.44 2.06 21.47
N LYS A 35 -8.11 2.56 20.28
CA LYS A 35 -8.27 3.97 19.90
C LYS A 35 -8.31 4.10 18.38
N HIS A 36 -9.01 5.12 17.88
CA HIS A 36 -8.99 5.45 16.45
C HIS A 36 -9.07 6.97 16.26
N LYS A 37 -8.61 7.44 15.10
CA LYS A 37 -8.84 8.76 14.53
C LYS A 37 -9.87 8.60 13.42
N THR A 38 -10.84 9.48 13.36
CA THR A 38 -11.82 9.50 12.25
C THR A 38 -11.38 10.39 11.09
N GLN A 39 -10.30 11.15 11.25
CA GLN A 39 -9.75 11.99 10.20
C GLN A 39 -8.25 12.16 10.38
N VAL A 40 -7.51 12.10 9.28
CA VAL A 40 -6.09 12.45 9.23
C VAL A 40 -5.77 13.15 7.92
N LYS A 41 -4.69 13.93 7.89
CA LYS A 41 -4.23 14.66 6.70
C LYS A 41 -2.89 14.10 6.26
N LEU A 42 -2.75 13.78 4.98
CA LEU A 42 -1.46 13.52 4.34
C LEU A 42 -1.16 14.69 3.40
N ASN A 43 0.07 15.22 3.47
CA ASN A 43 0.55 16.17 2.47
C ASN A 43 1.14 15.36 1.32
N VAL A 44 0.88 15.78 0.08
CA VAL A 44 1.46 15.15 -1.11
C VAL A 44 2.68 15.98 -1.51
N PRO A 45 3.91 15.45 -1.37
CA PRO A 45 5.12 16.10 -1.87
C PRO A 45 5.00 16.37 -3.37
N ASN A 46 5.65 17.41 -3.91
CA ASN A 46 5.72 17.68 -5.36
C ASN A 46 4.37 17.58 -6.10
N TRP A 47 3.25 17.90 -5.44
CA TRP A 47 1.90 17.62 -5.93
C TRP A 47 1.56 18.22 -7.32
N MET A 48 2.31 19.22 -7.77
CA MET A 48 2.13 19.83 -9.09
C MET A 48 2.55 18.88 -10.22
N ASN A 49 3.37 17.88 -9.92
CA ASN A 49 3.82 16.86 -10.86
C ASN A 49 3.02 15.55 -10.72
N VAL A 50 1.96 15.53 -9.92
CA VAL A 50 1.13 14.33 -9.77
C VAL A 50 0.18 14.27 -10.96
N ASP A 51 0.34 13.22 -11.75
CA ASP A 51 -0.52 12.90 -12.89
C ASP A 51 -1.82 12.25 -12.40
N THR A 52 -1.69 11.18 -11.61
CA THR A 52 -2.81 10.47 -11.00
C THR A 52 -2.61 10.26 -9.50
N LEU A 53 -3.71 10.21 -8.76
CA LEU A 53 -3.68 9.99 -7.32
C LEU A 53 -4.81 9.03 -6.93
N TYR A 54 -4.46 7.94 -6.25
CA TYR A 54 -5.41 7.03 -5.66
C TYR A 54 -5.37 7.12 -4.14
N GLY A 55 -6.53 7.08 -3.49
CA GLY A 55 -6.64 7.12 -2.03
C GLY A 55 -7.31 5.87 -1.48
N GLN A 56 -6.84 5.40 -0.32
CA GLN A 56 -7.37 4.19 0.32
C GLN A 56 -7.50 4.39 1.84
N LEU A 57 -8.67 4.06 2.38
CA LEU A 57 -8.93 4.04 3.82
C LEU A 57 -9.22 2.61 4.27
N VAL A 58 -8.33 2.07 5.10
CA VAL A 58 -8.37 0.68 5.58
C VAL A 58 -9.04 0.61 6.95
N GLY A 59 -9.94 -0.35 7.13
CA GLY A 59 -10.65 -0.60 8.37
C GLY A 59 -10.65 -2.09 8.74
N LYS A 60 -10.72 -2.36 10.05
CA LYS A 60 -10.90 -3.72 10.58
C LYS A 60 -12.39 -4.10 10.61
N ASP A 61 -12.69 -5.37 10.40
CA ASP A 61 -14.01 -5.99 10.57
C ASP A 61 -14.46 -6.04 12.04
N SER A 62 -14.68 -4.87 12.64
CA SER A 62 -15.17 -4.71 14.01
C SER A 62 -16.35 -3.73 14.12
N GLY A 63 -16.92 -3.35 12.98
CA GLY A 63 -18.04 -2.41 12.93
C GLY A 63 -18.32 -1.93 11.51
N LYS A 64 -18.98 -0.78 11.38
CA LYS A 64 -19.39 -0.24 10.07
C LYS A 64 -19.15 1.26 9.96
N ALA A 65 -18.89 1.72 8.74
CA ALA A 65 -19.01 3.12 8.34
C ALA A 65 -20.30 3.33 7.53
N ASN A 66 -20.81 4.56 7.52
CA ASN A 66 -21.84 4.94 6.56
C ASN A 66 -21.21 5.17 5.17
N TYR A 67 -20.05 5.80 5.15
CA TYR A 67 -19.23 6.11 3.98
C TYR A 67 -17.87 6.66 4.46
N VAL A 68 -16.95 6.86 3.52
CA VAL A 68 -15.72 7.63 3.75
C VAL A 68 -15.62 8.80 2.77
N ARG A 69 -14.73 9.75 3.07
CA ARG A 69 -14.39 10.83 2.14
C ARG A 69 -12.89 11.07 2.07
N PHE A 70 -12.43 11.33 0.86
CA PHE A 70 -11.14 11.95 0.58
C PHE A 70 -11.38 13.44 0.34
N ILE A 71 -11.06 14.27 1.34
CA ILE A 71 -11.33 15.71 1.30
C ILE A 71 -10.09 16.43 0.77
N LEU A 72 -10.28 17.13 -0.35
CA LEU A 72 -9.27 17.88 -1.07
C LEU A 72 -9.26 19.35 -0.62
N PRO A 73 -8.23 20.15 -0.99
CA PRO A 73 -8.20 21.57 -0.69
C PRO A 73 -9.38 22.30 -1.36
N GLY A 74 -9.99 23.23 -0.62
CA GLY A 74 -11.14 24.02 -1.11
C GLY A 74 -12.41 23.76 -0.32
N LYS A 75 -13.47 24.51 -0.63
CA LYS A 75 -14.78 24.38 0.01
C LYS A 75 -15.57 23.27 -0.67
N ASN A 76 -16.10 22.32 0.10
CA ASN A 76 -16.91 21.20 -0.41
C ASN A 76 -16.23 20.37 -1.51
N ASN A 77 -14.89 20.30 -1.49
CA ASN A 77 -14.12 19.53 -2.46
C ASN A 77 -13.77 18.17 -1.85
N PHE A 78 -14.45 17.11 -2.29
CA PHE A 78 -14.22 15.76 -1.79
C PHE A 78 -14.70 14.70 -2.79
N VAL A 79 -14.04 13.55 -2.75
CA VAL A 79 -14.55 12.29 -3.28
C VAL A 79 -15.17 11.51 -2.13
N GLN A 80 -16.40 11.00 -2.31
CA GLN A 80 -17.10 10.19 -1.32
C GLN A 80 -17.21 8.76 -1.84
N VAL A 81 -16.84 7.81 -1.00
CA VAL A 81 -16.97 6.38 -1.30
C VAL A 81 -17.99 5.79 -0.34
N ASP A 82 -19.13 5.37 -0.88
CA ASP A 82 -20.30 4.92 -0.12
C ASP A 82 -20.26 3.42 0.21
N GLY A 83 -19.43 2.64 -0.48
CA GLY A 83 -19.31 1.19 -0.33
C GLY A 83 -17.88 0.72 -0.16
N VAL A 84 -17.71 -0.44 0.49
CA VAL A 84 -16.43 -1.13 0.56
C VAL A 84 -16.01 -1.56 -0.85
N THR A 85 -14.80 -1.20 -1.26
CA THR A 85 -14.29 -1.48 -2.61
C THR A 85 -13.42 -2.73 -2.67
N SER A 86 -12.93 -3.20 -1.53
CA SER A 86 -12.36 -4.53 -1.35
C SER A 86 -12.88 -5.12 -0.06
N ALA A 87 -13.54 -6.27 -0.19
CA ALA A 87 -14.23 -6.93 0.91
C ALA A 87 -13.27 -7.65 1.86
N ILE A 88 -13.76 -7.91 3.07
CA ILE A 88 -13.11 -8.79 4.03
C ILE A 88 -13.04 -10.22 3.47
N ASP A 89 -11.94 -10.93 3.72
CA ASP A 89 -11.83 -12.37 3.46
C ASP A 89 -12.22 -13.18 4.71
N HIS A 90 -11.68 -12.76 5.86
CA HIS A 90 -11.91 -13.42 7.15
C HIS A 90 -12.55 -12.49 8.21
N ALA A 91 -13.28 -13.11 9.15
CA ALA A 91 -13.86 -12.41 10.28
C ALA A 91 -12.76 -11.80 11.15
N GLY A 92 -12.87 -10.49 11.42
CA GLY A 92 -11.81 -9.75 12.12
C GLY A 92 -10.64 -9.33 11.22
N GLY A 93 -10.71 -9.60 9.91
CA GLY A 93 -9.77 -9.13 8.90
C GLY A 93 -9.93 -7.65 8.54
N ASN A 94 -9.18 -7.22 7.52
CA ASN A 94 -9.19 -5.88 6.96
C ASN A 94 -10.10 -5.79 5.73
N PHE A 95 -10.61 -4.57 5.51
CA PHE A 95 -11.26 -4.15 4.26
C PHE A 95 -10.93 -2.70 3.98
N TRP A 96 -11.24 -2.21 2.78
CA TRP A 96 -11.05 -0.79 2.48
C TRP A 96 -12.07 -0.17 1.55
N TYR A 97 -12.08 1.14 1.64
CA TYR A 97 -12.66 2.05 0.67
C TYR A 97 -11.51 2.68 -0.10
N GLY A 98 -11.57 2.67 -1.43
CA GLY A 98 -10.60 3.34 -2.27
C GLY A 98 -11.23 3.94 -3.51
N ASP A 99 -10.62 4.99 -4.03
CA ASP A 99 -11.03 5.61 -5.29
C ASP A 99 -9.91 6.50 -5.84
N TYR A 100 -9.99 6.78 -7.13
CA TYR A 100 -9.20 7.83 -7.75
C TYR A 100 -9.68 9.20 -7.26
N ILE A 101 -8.72 10.09 -7.00
CA ILE A 101 -8.96 11.44 -6.51
C ILE A 101 -8.12 12.43 -7.32
N ASP A 102 -8.62 13.66 -7.49
CA ASP A 102 -7.87 14.66 -8.23
C ASP A 102 -6.51 14.96 -7.53
N PRO A 103 -5.42 15.16 -8.30
CA PRO A 103 -4.13 15.60 -7.77
C PRO A 103 -4.26 16.82 -6.86
N ALA A 104 -3.67 16.73 -5.67
CA ALA A 104 -3.79 17.80 -4.68
C ALA A 104 -2.62 17.85 -3.71
N LYS A 105 -2.26 19.07 -3.29
CA LYS A 105 -1.20 19.31 -2.27
C LYS A 105 -1.39 18.61 -0.93
N TYR A 106 -2.62 18.24 -0.59
CA TYR A 106 -2.93 17.41 0.56
C TYR A 106 -4.28 16.74 0.36
N VAL A 107 -4.47 15.62 1.03
CA VAL A 107 -5.75 14.93 1.13
C VAL A 107 -6.04 14.66 2.59
N LYS A 108 -7.28 14.84 3.02
CA LYS A 108 -7.74 14.36 4.32
C LYS A 108 -8.63 13.14 4.14
N GLY A 109 -8.15 11.97 4.55
CA GLY A 109 -8.98 10.79 4.68
C GLY A 109 -9.89 10.94 5.91
N ARG A 110 -11.20 10.78 5.72
CA ARG A 110 -12.21 10.94 6.78
C ARG A 110 -13.23 9.81 6.77
N TRP A 111 -13.42 9.21 7.94
CA TRP A 111 -14.44 8.22 8.23
C TRP A 111 -15.72 8.87 8.74
N PHE A 112 -16.86 8.43 8.21
CA PHE A 112 -18.19 8.75 8.75
C PHE A 112 -18.78 7.48 9.36
N LEU A 113 -18.37 7.19 10.59
CA LEU A 113 -18.65 5.93 11.26
C LEU A 113 -20.11 5.80 11.70
N GLN A 114 -20.62 4.57 11.66
CA GLN A 114 -21.79 4.19 12.48
C GLN A 114 -21.37 4.03 13.94
N LYS A 115 -22.35 3.97 14.85
CA LYS A 115 -22.08 3.72 16.28
C LYS A 115 -21.30 2.42 16.52
N SER A 116 -21.54 1.39 15.71
CA SER A 116 -20.79 0.13 15.71
C SER A 116 -19.31 0.36 15.37
N GLY A 117 -19.00 1.06 14.28
CA GLY A 117 -17.62 1.35 13.86
C GLY A 117 -16.86 2.22 14.86
N ALA A 118 -17.52 3.22 15.46
CA ALA A 118 -16.90 4.06 16.48
C ALA A 118 -16.52 3.26 17.74
N LYS A 119 -17.42 2.38 18.21
CA LYS A 119 -17.15 1.53 19.37
C LYS A 119 -16.14 0.41 19.09
N GLY A 120 -16.14 -0.13 17.88
CA GLY A 120 -15.20 -1.16 17.43
C GLY A 120 -13.81 -0.64 17.07
N HIS A 121 -13.61 0.69 17.13
CA HIS A 121 -12.39 1.34 16.68
C HIS A 121 -11.99 0.93 15.26
N LEU A 122 -12.94 1.03 14.32
CA LEU A 122 -12.81 0.52 12.96
C LEU A 122 -11.57 1.01 12.17
N PRO A 123 -11.24 2.33 12.12
CA PRO A 123 -10.15 2.82 11.28
C PRO A 123 -8.79 2.19 11.58
N ARG A 124 -8.04 1.82 10.53
CA ARG A 124 -6.68 1.30 10.61
C ARG A 124 -5.66 2.19 9.95
N ALA A 125 -5.81 2.50 8.67
CA ALA A 125 -4.84 3.31 7.94
C ALA A 125 -5.51 4.24 6.91
N PHE A 126 -4.79 5.29 6.54
CA PHE A 126 -5.03 6.08 5.34
C PHE A 126 -3.77 6.02 4.48
N VAL A 127 -3.90 5.57 3.24
CA VAL A 127 -2.81 5.43 2.27
C VAL A 127 -3.17 6.21 1.00
N LEU A 128 -2.16 6.81 0.37
CA LEU A 128 -2.22 7.48 -0.92
C LEU A 128 -1.16 6.90 -1.83
N TYR A 129 -1.50 6.77 -3.11
CA TYR A 129 -0.64 6.30 -4.18
C TYR A 129 -0.54 7.41 -5.24
N PRO A 130 0.26 8.46 -5.01
CA PRO A 130 0.57 9.45 -6.03
C PRO A 130 1.44 8.85 -7.13
N THR A 131 1.00 8.96 -8.37
CA THR A 131 1.82 8.74 -9.56
C THR A 131 2.34 10.09 -10.04
N TYR A 132 3.66 10.26 -10.03
CA TYR A 132 4.34 11.47 -10.42
C TYR A 132 4.88 11.38 -11.84
N GLU A 133 4.86 12.51 -12.54
CA GLU A 133 5.61 12.74 -13.77
C GLU A 133 7.03 13.22 -13.45
N ASP A 134 8.00 12.57 -14.08
CA ASP A 134 9.43 12.84 -13.99
C ASP A 134 10.02 13.05 -15.39
N GLU A 135 10.22 14.31 -15.75
CA GLU A 135 10.78 14.71 -17.05
C GLU A 135 12.19 14.15 -17.31
N ALA A 136 12.93 13.76 -16.27
CA ALA A 136 14.33 13.36 -16.39
C ALA A 136 14.51 11.85 -16.63
N GLN A 137 13.55 11.01 -16.21
CA GLN A 137 13.71 9.55 -16.16
C GLN A 137 12.53 8.80 -16.74
N THR A 138 12.80 7.59 -17.24
CA THR A 138 11.77 6.66 -17.69
C THR A 138 11.76 5.41 -16.83
N TYR A 139 10.58 4.92 -16.51
CA TYR A 139 10.31 3.79 -15.63
C TYR A 139 9.37 2.79 -16.32
N VAL A 140 9.53 1.52 -15.96
CA VAL A 140 8.43 0.55 -16.04
C VAL A 140 7.69 0.66 -14.71
N ASN A 141 6.58 1.39 -14.69
CA ASN A 141 5.82 1.64 -13.48
C ASN A 141 4.66 0.65 -13.37
N VAL A 142 4.67 -0.14 -12.31
CA VAL A 142 3.58 -1.06 -11.96
C VAL A 142 3.18 -0.76 -10.53
N TRP A 143 1.89 -0.52 -10.32
CA TRP A 143 1.31 -0.39 -8.99
C TRP A 143 -0.09 -1.00 -9.01
N ASP A 144 -0.49 -1.57 -7.87
CA ASP A 144 -1.81 -2.20 -7.73
C ASP A 144 -2.27 -2.14 -6.26
N THR A 145 -3.55 -2.44 -6.04
CA THR A 145 -4.10 -2.74 -4.72
C THR A 145 -4.62 -4.17 -4.72
N TYR A 146 -4.12 -4.99 -3.81
CA TYR A 146 -4.52 -6.40 -3.66
C TYR A 146 -5.66 -6.51 -2.68
N ASP A 147 -6.66 -7.34 -2.97
CA ASP A 147 -7.78 -7.62 -2.09
C ASP A 147 -7.38 -8.41 -0.82
N ALA A 148 -8.31 -8.54 0.13
CA ALA A 148 -8.01 -9.27 1.37
C ALA A 148 -7.74 -10.76 1.11
N ALA A 149 -8.38 -11.37 0.11
CA ALA A 149 -8.18 -12.78 -0.21
C ALA A 149 -6.80 -13.05 -0.84
N GLU A 150 -6.21 -12.04 -1.49
CA GLU A 150 -4.87 -12.09 -2.06
C GLU A 150 -3.77 -11.91 -1.01
N GLY A 151 -3.90 -10.91 -0.13
CA GLY A 151 -2.79 -10.45 0.72
C GLY A 151 -2.93 -10.69 2.21
N GLU A 152 -4.10 -11.09 2.72
CA GLU A 152 -4.32 -11.21 4.15
C GLU A 152 -3.74 -12.52 4.72
N VAL A 153 -2.97 -12.39 5.80
CA VAL A 153 -2.34 -13.52 6.48
C VAL A 153 -2.60 -13.53 7.98
N TYR A 154 -2.75 -14.72 8.52
CA TYR A 154 -2.74 -14.98 9.96
C TYR A 154 -2.43 -16.46 10.22
N TRP A 155 -1.74 -16.74 11.33
CA TRP A 155 -1.24 -18.08 11.64
C TRP A 155 -2.33 -19.13 11.95
N ASP A 156 -3.52 -18.70 12.39
CA ASP A 156 -4.56 -19.58 12.95
C ASP A 156 -5.33 -20.35 11.86
N THR A 157 -4.64 -21.35 11.29
CA THR A 157 -5.20 -22.27 10.30
C THR A 157 -6.40 -23.05 10.82
N ALA A 158 -6.49 -23.27 12.15
CA ALA A 158 -7.64 -23.96 12.76
C ALA A 158 -8.92 -23.13 12.66
N SER A 159 -8.81 -21.81 12.66
CA SER A 159 -9.91 -20.88 12.38
C SER A 159 -10.08 -20.55 10.89
N GLY A 160 -9.35 -21.25 10.02
CA GLY A 160 -9.46 -21.14 8.56
C GLY A 160 -8.56 -20.09 7.91
N TRP A 161 -7.65 -19.47 8.66
CA TRP A 161 -6.73 -18.47 8.11
C TRP A 161 -5.62 -19.08 7.27
N THR A 162 -5.09 -18.28 6.34
CA THR A 162 -3.92 -18.64 5.54
C THR A 162 -2.68 -17.94 6.11
N PRO A 163 -1.65 -18.68 6.56
CA PRO A 163 -0.48 -18.08 7.21
C PRO A 163 0.53 -17.47 6.23
N ILE A 164 0.51 -17.90 4.97
CA ILE A 164 1.44 -17.47 3.93
C ILE A 164 0.65 -17.22 2.65
N ARG A 165 0.84 -16.05 2.05
CA ARG A 165 0.29 -15.67 0.75
C ARG A 165 1.41 -15.26 -0.18
N GLU A 166 1.27 -15.63 -1.46
CA GLU A 166 2.13 -15.17 -2.53
C GLU A 166 1.32 -14.31 -3.49
N ILE A 167 1.86 -13.14 -3.81
CA ILE A 167 1.33 -12.20 -4.79
C ILE A 167 2.35 -12.14 -5.93
N VAL A 168 1.92 -12.47 -7.14
CA VAL A 168 2.75 -12.45 -8.35
C VAL A 168 2.39 -11.21 -9.15
N VAL A 169 3.34 -10.29 -9.27
CA VAL A 169 3.19 -9.02 -9.97
C VAL A 169 3.88 -9.10 -11.32
N PRO A 170 3.13 -9.17 -12.44
CA PRO A 170 3.73 -9.18 -13.76
C PRO A 170 4.34 -7.80 -14.08
N ILE A 171 5.48 -7.81 -14.77
CA ILE A 171 6.17 -6.60 -15.21
C ILE A 171 6.70 -6.77 -16.64
N ALA A 172 6.92 -5.65 -17.32
CA ALA A 172 7.64 -5.69 -18.59
C ALA A 172 9.12 -6.05 -18.35
N PRO A 173 9.67 -7.07 -19.02
CA PRO A 173 11.02 -7.56 -18.72
C PRO A 173 12.09 -6.55 -19.15
N PRO A 174 13.05 -6.19 -18.28
CA PRO A 174 14.08 -5.22 -18.61
C PRO A 174 15.07 -5.77 -19.66
N ASN A 175 15.59 -4.90 -20.52
CA ASN A 175 16.54 -5.24 -21.58
C ASN A 175 17.98 -5.47 -21.07
N GLY A 176 18.24 -5.14 -19.81
CA GLY A 176 19.54 -5.29 -19.15
C GLY A 176 19.37 -5.45 -17.64
N PRO A 177 20.40 -5.91 -16.92
CA PRO A 177 20.33 -6.01 -15.46
C PRO A 177 20.05 -4.66 -14.81
N THR A 178 19.21 -4.66 -13.77
CA THR A 178 18.74 -3.41 -13.15
C THR A 178 18.42 -3.56 -11.67
N THR A 179 18.14 -2.44 -11.00
CA THR A 179 17.55 -2.41 -9.68
C THR A 179 16.04 -2.28 -9.79
N PHE A 180 15.29 -3.15 -9.11
CA PHE A 180 13.86 -2.95 -8.88
C PHE A 180 13.65 -2.27 -7.53
N HIS A 181 12.89 -1.18 -7.54
CA HIS A 181 12.42 -0.50 -6.34
C HIS A 181 10.98 -0.92 -6.09
N VAL A 182 10.73 -1.57 -4.95
CA VAL A 182 9.39 -2.07 -4.60
C VAL A 182 8.97 -1.46 -3.28
N GLU A 183 7.80 -0.84 -3.26
CA GLU A 183 7.18 -0.28 -2.07
C GLU A 183 5.90 -1.04 -1.72
N LEU A 184 5.66 -1.29 -0.43
CA LEU A 184 4.47 -1.98 0.05
C LEU A 184 3.86 -1.28 1.26
N ALA A 185 2.55 -1.07 1.26
CA ALA A 185 1.79 -0.73 2.46
C ALA A 185 1.27 -2.00 3.14
N VAL A 186 1.72 -2.25 4.37
CA VAL A 186 1.26 -3.38 5.19
C VAL A 186 0.49 -2.84 6.39
N VAL A 187 -0.80 -3.19 6.49
CA VAL A 187 -1.69 -2.73 7.55
C VAL A 187 -2.03 -3.87 8.49
N ASP A 188 -1.59 -3.74 9.73
CA ASP A 188 -1.93 -4.69 10.79
C ASP A 188 -3.32 -4.38 11.37
N ASN A 189 -4.01 -5.42 11.79
CA ASN A 189 -5.31 -5.35 12.44
C ASN A 189 -5.21 -5.06 13.93
N ASP A 190 -4.19 -5.58 14.60
CA ASP A 190 -4.05 -5.52 16.04
C ASP A 190 -2.66 -5.07 16.43
N LYS A 191 -2.51 -4.44 17.60
CA LYS A 191 -1.18 -4.21 18.18
C LYS A 191 -0.71 -5.52 18.78
N ASP A 192 -0.53 -6.50 17.92
CA ASP A 192 0.12 -7.73 18.27
C ASP A 192 1.63 -7.54 18.18
N ASN A 193 2.36 -8.29 18.99
CA ASN A 193 3.82 -8.36 18.87
C ASN A 193 4.24 -9.41 17.82
N ARG A 194 3.27 -10.09 17.21
CA ARG A 194 3.50 -11.10 16.19
C ARG A 194 4.22 -10.51 15.00
N GLN A 195 5.23 -11.23 14.59
CA GLN A 195 6.10 -10.81 13.51
C GLN A 195 5.46 -11.16 12.16
N VAL A 196 5.35 -10.16 11.29
CA VAL A 196 5.00 -10.37 9.87
C VAL A 196 6.29 -10.35 9.06
N TRP A 197 6.45 -11.32 8.17
CA TRP A 197 7.58 -11.43 7.27
C TRP A 197 7.12 -11.10 5.86
N VAL A 198 7.84 -10.20 5.19
CA VAL A 198 7.59 -9.85 3.79
C VAL A 198 8.87 -10.10 3.01
N THR A 199 8.79 -11.03 2.07
CA THR A 199 9.90 -11.40 1.17
C THR A 199 9.54 -10.98 -0.24
N VAL A 200 10.43 -10.23 -0.89
CA VAL A 200 10.28 -9.82 -2.29
C VAL A 200 11.39 -10.48 -3.10
N THR A 201 11.02 -11.17 -4.17
CA THR A 201 11.92 -11.89 -5.06
C THR A 201 11.66 -11.50 -6.51
N ALA A 202 12.73 -11.25 -7.28
CA ALA A 202 12.67 -11.05 -8.72
C ALA A 202 13.94 -11.60 -9.38
N GLY A 203 13.80 -12.47 -10.38
CA GLY A 203 14.92 -13.02 -11.14
C GLY A 203 15.98 -13.71 -10.26
N GLY A 204 15.57 -14.31 -9.14
CA GLY A 204 16.46 -14.95 -8.16
C GLY A 204 17.12 -14.01 -7.14
N VAL A 205 16.95 -12.69 -7.25
CA VAL A 205 17.36 -11.72 -6.24
C VAL A 205 16.25 -11.62 -5.19
N THR A 206 16.60 -11.67 -3.90
CA THR A 206 15.61 -11.71 -2.81
C THR A 206 16.00 -10.75 -1.68
N GLN A 207 15.00 -10.09 -1.10
CA GLN A 207 15.11 -9.37 0.17
C GLN A 207 13.93 -9.70 1.07
N THR A 208 14.19 -9.82 2.37
CA THR A 208 13.17 -10.04 3.39
C THR A 208 13.23 -8.93 4.42
N VAL A 209 12.08 -8.34 4.72
CA VAL A 209 11.90 -7.37 5.80
C VAL A 209 10.86 -7.92 6.76
N SER A 210 11.10 -7.68 8.04
CA SER A 210 10.15 -8.06 9.08
C SER A 210 10.05 -6.95 10.12
N PRO A 211 9.06 -6.05 9.99
CA PRO A 211 8.93 -4.91 10.86
C PRO A 211 8.52 -5.37 12.26
N SER A 212 9.34 -5.04 13.27
CA SER A 212 9.03 -5.34 14.68
C SER A 212 8.08 -4.33 15.32
N ASN A 213 7.85 -3.19 14.67
CA ASN A 213 6.93 -2.14 15.10
C ASN A 213 6.43 -1.34 13.89
N PRO A 214 5.22 -0.76 13.94
CA PRO A 214 4.73 0.17 12.93
C PRO A 214 5.66 1.39 12.78
N ASP A 215 6.00 1.76 11.54
CA ASP A 215 6.87 2.90 11.23
C ASP A 215 6.13 4.14 10.71
N HIS A 216 4.86 4.01 10.32
CA HIS A 216 4.03 5.10 9.78
C HIS A 216 2.76 5.38 10.61
N GLY A 217 2.83 5.21 11.94
CA GLY A 217 1.71 5.47 12.86
C GLY A 217 1.11 4.17 13.40
N ASP A 218 -0.10 4.22 13.98
CA ASP A 218 -0.69 3.01 14.58
C ASP A 218 -0.98 1.96 13.48
N LEU A 219 -0.28 0.82 13.54
CA LEU A 219 -0.54 -0.40 12.74
C LEU A 219 -0.36 -0.27 11.21
N LEU A 220 0.41 0.71 10.75
CA LEU A 220 0.81 0.82 9.35
C LEU A 220 2.33 0.73 9.23
N ASN A 221 2.78 -0.16 8.34
CA ASN A 221 4.15 -0.18 7.83
C ASN A 221 4.19 0.20 6.35
N LEU A 222 5.15 1.03 5.96
CA LEU A 222 5.50 1.24 4.55
C LEU A 222 6.88 0.65 4.33
N LEU A 223 6.93 -0.49 3.63
CA LEU A 223 8.16 -1.24 3.40
C LEU A 223 8.75 -0.87 2.05
N THR A 224 10.07 -0.86 1.97
CA THR A 224 10.82 -0.56 0.74
C THR A 224 11.87 -1.63 0.52
N PHE A 225 11.99 -2.10 -0.72
CA PHE A 225 12.93 -3.14 -1.14
C PHE A 225 13.68 -2.65 -2.39
N ASP A 226 15.00 -2.79 -2.37
CA ASP A 226 15.87 -2.44 -3.49
C ASP A 226 16.57 -3.70 -3.98
N LEU A 227 15.94 -4.41 -4.92
CA LEU A 227 16.52 -5.62 -5.51
C LEU A 227 17.55 -5.22 -6.56
N ALA A 228 18.81 -5.08 -6.15
CA ALA A 228 19.89 -4.69 -7.04
C ALA A 228 20.32 -5.82 -7.98
N ASN A 229 20.66 -5.47 -9.22
CA ASN A 229 21.16 -6.40 -10.25
C ASN A 229 20.21 -7.56 -10.59
N VAL A 230 18.89 -7.31 -10.58
CA VAL A 230 17.90 -8.25 -11.14
C VAL A 230 18.24 -8.51 -12.61
N PRO A 231 18.35 -9.78 -13.05
CA PRO A 231 18.72 -10.12 -14.41
C PRO A 231 17.78 -9.56 -15.49
N ALA A 232 18.34 -9.29 -16.67
CA ALA A 232 17.56 -8.98 -17.86
C ALA A 232 16.58 -10.12 -18.18
N GLY A 233 15.41 -9.78 -18.72
CA GLY A 233 14.37 -10.77 -19.05
C GLY A 233 13.48 -11.20 -17.88
N THR A 234 13.72 -10.71 -16.66
CA THR A 234 12.83 -10.96 -15.50
C THR A 234 11.48 -10.28 -15.72
N ASP A 235 10.39 -11.04 -15.75
CA ASP A 235 9.05 -10.60 -16.11
C ASP A 235 8.03 -10.63 -14.96
N GLU A 236 8.48 -10.97 -13.75
CA GLU A 236 7.65 -10.96 -12.55
C GLU A 236 8.41 -10.55 -11.28
N ILE A 237 7.66 -10.03 -10.32
CA ILE A 237 8.06 -9.83 -8.94
C ILE A 237 7.13 -10.70 -8.08
N VAL A 238 7.71 -11.56 -7.24
CA VAL A 238 6.97 -12.37 -6.28
C VAL A 238 7.09 -11.76 -4.91
N ILE A 239 5.95 -11.52 -4.26
CA ILE A 239 5.85 -10.97 -2.92
C ILE A 239 5.22 -12.05 -2.04
N GLU A 240 6.00 -12.60 -1.13
CA GLU A 240 5.51 -13.50 -0.09
C GLU A 240 5.26 -12.70 1.19
N ILE A 241 4.06 -12.82 1.75
CA ILE A 241 3.69 -12.29 3.06
C ILE A 241 3.41 -13.49 3.97
N ALA A 242 4.00 -13.50 5.17
CA ALA A 242 3.86 -14.60 6.11
C ALA A 242 3.64 -14.14 7.57
N SER A 243 2.77 -14.86 8.28
CA SER A 243 2.55 -14.75 9.72
C SER A 243 2.57 -16.17 10.32
N TYR A 244 3.66 -16.50 11.03
CA TYR A 244 3.89 -17.84 11.57
C TYR A 244 3.31 -18.02 12.99
N GLU A 245 3.02 -19.27 13.35
CA GLU A 245 2.61 -19.61 14.72
C GLU A 245 3.82 -19.57 15.66
N GLY A 246 3.76 -18.76 16.72
CA GLY A 246 4.73 -18.78 17.81
C GLY A 246 5.78 -17.67 17.83
N ASP A 247 5.70 -16.70 16.92
CA ASP A 247 6.50 -15.45 16.95
C ASP A 247 5.85 -14.36 17.83
#